data_AF-A0A4P7NBK4-F1
#
_entry.id   AF-A0A4P7NBK4-F1
#
_cell.length_a   1.000
_cell.length_b   1.000
_cell.length_c   1.000
_cell.angle_alpha   90.00
_cell.angle_beta   90.00
_cell.angle_gamma   90.00
#
_symmetry.space_group_name_H-M   'P 1'
#
loop_
_entity.id
_entity.type
_entity.pdbx_description
1 polymer ?
#
loop_
_entity_poly.entity_id
_entity_poly.type
_entity_poly.pdbx_seq_one_letter_code
_entity_poly.pdbx_strand_id
1 'polypeptide(L)'
;MAQLRFQLFITKLVVTALGQAQNFGRKYVCQQCFRLSYAIHIALSDVLTSRPFFQYGVLEAADLSNRVSKNTSTFYNGALSIYWSLDNIRISPVCIFVPQSAEKVATAVKVLGVSGGNNDQSSKLCTHCCKFAVRGAGYTANPGANNIQDGVTINFNKLSNKTPESGTFNVNYLGAINTIIYHTDKNLTSVQPGAHWGSIYEELLKINLMVFGSRAYIVGVGGLLFNGGNSFYSTTRGFVCNGVAEFEVVLANGNIVNASANENADLYRALKGGSNNFGVVTRFDLNIFKTPATFWGNSAAFPFSASPKVISAMQNFVTVFGNEGRKSDSAIAFWIYTQGETPADPLISNALHNVDGTANAPGLAEFLNIPGNVTSALRTDTFAGFINKFELPQGNYNAWRTLIFKNNRDIIAYAVKTYLNMVKKLEAKPSLGFTAQYVFQGLSVE
;
A
#
# COMPACT_ATOMS: atom_id res chain seq x y z
N MET A 1 -30.97 -5.52 18.57
CA MET A 1 -31.72 -4.59 19.46
C MET A 1 -32.25 -5.24 20.73
N ALA A 2 -33.12 -6.26 20.67
CA ALA A 2 -33.76 -6.83 21.87
C ALA A 2 -32.76 -7.29 22.96
N GLN A 3 -31.71 -8.01 22.57
CA GLN A 3 -30.69 -8.55 23.48
C GLN A 3 -29.88 -7.45 24.22
N LEU A 4 -29.57 -6.34 23.52
CA LEU A 4 -28.87 -5.20 24.11
C LEU A 4 -29.78 -4.39 25.06
N ARG A 5 -31.06 -4.23 24.69
CA ARG A 5 -32.08 -3.63 25.59
C ARG A 5 -32.29 -4.49 26.84
N PHE A 6 -32.28 -5.82 26.69
CA PHE A 6 -32.37 -6.76 27.80
C PHE A 6 -31.14 -6.67 28.73
N GLN A 7 -29.92 -6.58 28.19
CA GLN A 7 -28.70 -6.38 28.99
C GLN A 7 -28.70 -5.02 29.72
N LEU A 8 -29.07 -3.92 29.06
CA LEU A 8 -29.20 -2.61 29.72
C LEU A 8 -30.29 -2.59 30.81
N PHE A 9 -31.37 -3.35 30.61
CA PHE A 9 -32.44 -3.52 31.60
C PHE A 9 -31.96 -4.33 32.82
N ILE A 10 -31.25 -5.44 32.61
CA ILE A 10 -30.60 -6.23 33.67
C ILE A 10 -29.60 -5.35 34.46
N THR A 11 -28.76 -4.57 33.77
CA THR A 11 -27.80 -3.66 34.43
C THR A 11 -28.50 -2.62 35.30
N LYS A 12 -29.58 -1.99 34.82
CA LYS A 12 -30.39 -1.07 35.63
C LYS A 12 -31.03 -1.78 36.84
N LEU A 13 -31.55 -2.99 36.66
CA LEU A 13 -32.12 -3.80 37.75
C LEU A 13 -31.09 -4.11 38.84
N VAL A 14 -29.87 -4.52 38.46
CA VAL A 14 -28.79 -4.84 39.40
C VAL A 14 -28.30 -3.59 40.14
N VAL A 15 -28.13 -2.46 39.46
CA VAL A 15 -27.74 -1.18 40.10
C VAL A 15 -28.81 -0.69 41.08
N THR A 16 -30.10 -0.76 40.71
CA THR A 16 -31.20 -0.38 41.60
C THR A 16 -31.31 -1.33 42.80
N ALA A 17 -31.14 -2.64 42.60
CA ALA A 17 -31.14 -3.62 43.70
C ALA A 17 -29.97 -3.41 44.67
N LEU A 18 -28.78 -3.09 44.17
CA LEU A 18 -27.61 -2.75 45.02
C LEU A 18 -27.82 -1.44 45.79
N GLY A 19 -28.43 -0.43 45.17
CA GLY A 19 -28.80 0.83 45.85
C GLY A 19 -29.84 0.62 46.96
N GLN A 20 -30.85 -0.23 46.73
CA GLN A 20 -31.82 -0.58 47.78
C GLN A 20 -31.20 -1.46 48.89
N ALA A 21 -30.27 -2.35 48.54
CA ALA A 21 -29.55 -3.18 49.52
C ALA A 21 -28.58 -2.40 50.42
N GLN A 22 -28.16 -1.18 50.04
CA GLN A 22 -27.42 -0.28 50.94
C GLN A 22 -28.32 0.42 51.97
N ASN A 23 -29.60 0.65 51.65
CA ASN A 23 -30.56 1.28 52.57
C ASN A 23 -31.21 0.29 53.56
N PHE A 24 -31.29 -1.00 53.22
CA PHE A 24 -31.70 -2.03 54.17
C PHE A 24 -30.51 -2.52 55.01
N GLY A 25 -30.52 -2.14 56.29
CA GLY A 25 -29.42 -2.39 57.22
C GLY A 25 -28.97 -3.86 57.28
N ARG A 26 -27.64 -4.05 57.34
CA ARG A 26 -26.92 -5.35 57.32
C ARG A 26 -27.59 -6.47 58.15
N LYS A 27 -28.45 -7.27 57.50
CA LYS A 27 -28.87 -8.62 57.92
C LYS A 27 -29.42 -9.35 56.68
N TYR A 28 -28.87 -10.53 56.37
CA TYR A 28 -29.29 -11.45 55.29
C TYR A 28 -28.97 -11.10 53.81
N VAL A 29 -27.93 -10.32 53.51
CA VAL A 29 -27.29 -10.42 52.18
C VAL A 29 -26.40 -11.66 52.17
N CYS A 30 -26.81 -12.72 51.47
CA CYS A 30 -26.04 -13.96 51.38
C CYS A 30 -24.66 -13.69 50.74
N GLN A 31 -23.59 -14.17 51.39
CA GLN A 31 -22.22 -13.93 50.95
C GLN A 31 -21.93 -14.53 49.56
N GLN A 32 -22.65 -15.59 49.17
CA GLN A 32 -22.63 -16.12 47.80
C GLN A 32 -23.31 -15.18 46.80
N CYS A 33 -24.42 -14.52 47.13
CA CYS A 33 -25.07 -13.56 46.23
C CYS A 33 -24.18 -12.33 45.98
N PHE A 34 -23.45 -11.85 46.98
CA PHE A 34 -22.49 -10.76 46.80
C PHE A 34 -21.30 -11.19 45.93
N ARG A 35 -20.75 -12.40 46.16
CA ARG A 35 -19.70 -12.99 45.29
C ARG A 35 -20.19 -13.23 43.86
N LEU A 36 -21.43 -13.69 43.67
CA LEU A 36 -22.01 -13.93 42.35
C LEU A 36 -22.27 -12.61 41.62
N SER A 37 -22.81 -11.60 42.30
CA SER A 37 -22.98 -10.25 41.73
C SER A 37 -21.63 -9.63 41.36
N TYR A 38 -20.61 -9.77 42.20
CA TYR A 38 -19.25 -9.27 41.94
C TYR A 38 -18.58 -10.04 40.78
N ALA A 39 -18.72 -11.37 40.72
CA ALA A 39 -18.23 -12.19 39.63
C ALA A 39 -18.95 -11.91 38.30
N ILE A 40 -20.26 -11.65 38.33
CA ILE A 40 -21.03 -11.19 37.17
C ILE A 40 -20.58 -9.79 36.74
N HIS A 41 -20.27 -8.89 37.69
CA HIS A 41 -19.77 -7.55 37.37
C HIS A 41 -18.37 -7.59 36.75
N ILE A 42 -17.47 -8.43 37.29
CA ILE A 42 -16.15 -8.72 36.70
C ILE A 42 -16.32 -9.35 35.32
N ALA A 43 -17.11 -10.41 35.16
CA ALA A 43 -17.30 -11.07 33.87
C ALA A 43 -17.94 -10.14 32.81
N LEU A 44 -18.89 -9.28 33.19
CA LEU A 44 -19.45 -8.27 32.29
C LEU A 44 -18.42 -7.18 31.97
N SER A 45 -17.62 -6.75 32.94
CA SER A 45 -16.51 -5.82 32.71
C SER A 45 -15.46 -6.42 31.76
N ASP A 46 -15.03 -7.66 31.97
CA ASP A 46 -14.06 -8.38 31.13
C ASP A 46 -14.60 -8.61 29.71
N VAL A 47 -15.90 -8.90 29.55
CA VAL A 47 -16.54 -9.00 28.23
C VAL A 47 -16.60 -7.64 27.53
N LEU A 48 -16.96 -6.57 28.24
CA LEU A 48 -17.03 -5.21 27.69
C LEU A 48 -15.65 -4.58 27.41
N THR A 49 -14.62 -4.96 28.18
CA THR A 49 -13.23 -4.55 27.99
C THR A 49 -12.42 -5.50 27.11
N SER A 50 -13.01 -6.62 26.67
CA SER A 50 -12.35 -7.52 25.72
C SER A 50 -12.04 -6.76 24.42
N ARG A 51 -10.75 -6.78 24.02
CA ARG A 51 -10.23 -5.97 22.90
C ARG A 51 -11.09 -6.00 21.62
N PRO A 52 -11.66 -7.15 21.19
CA PRO A 52 -12.49 -7.20 19.99
C PRO A 52 -13.82 -6.45 20.12
N PHE A 53 -14.44 -6.49 21.30
CA PHE A 53 -15.70 -5.78 21.54
C PHE A 53 -15.46 -4.28 21.69
N PHE A 54 -14.37 -3.87 22.33
CA PHE A 54 -14.03 -2.45 22.52
C PHE A 54 -13.83 -1.72 21.18
N GLN A 55 -12.97 -2.22 20.29
CA GLN A 55 -12.69 -1.56 19.01
C GLN A 55 -13.91 -1.44 18.09
N TYR A 56 -14.73 -2.49 18.02
CA TYR A 56 -15.99 -2.44 17.29
C TYR A 56 -16.97 -1.45 17.94
N GLY A 57 -17.10 -1.48 19.26
CA GLY A 57 -17.98 -0.60 20.03
C GLY A 57 -17.64 0.89 19.88
N VAL A 58 -16.34 1.24 19.78
CA VAL A 58 -15.88 2.61 19.54
C VAL A 58 -16.32 3.12 18.15
N LEU A 59 -16.28 2.27 17.11
CA LEU A 59 -16.78 2.64 15.78
C LEU A 59 -18.32 2.66 15.72
N GLU A 60 -19.00 1.78 16.47
CA GLU A 60 -20.46 1.76 16.58
C GLU A 60 -21.01 3.01 17.31
N ALA A 61 -20.37 3.42 18.41
CA ALA A 61 -20.68 4.66 19.12
C ALA A 61 -20.46 5.93 18.28
N ALA A 62 -19.63 5.84 17.23
CA ALA A 62 -19.31 6.92 16.30
C ALA A 62 -20.20 6.96 15.04
N ASP A 63 -21.29 6.16 15.00
CA ASP A 63 -22.16 6.01 13.82
C ASP A 63 -21.39 5.56 12.56
N LEU A 64 -20.52 4.56 12.72
CA LEU A 64 -19.77 3.93 11.62
C LEU A 64 -20.13 2.45 11.42
N SER A 65 -20.98 1.86 12.27
CA SER A 65 -21.24 0.41 12.32
C SER A 65 -21.75 -0.19 11.01
N ASN A 66 -22.56 0.55 10.24
CA ASN A 66 -23.06 0.16 8.92
C ASN A 66 -21.94 0.02 7.85
N ARG A 67 -20.72 0.46 8.16
CA ARG A 67 -19.53 0.39 7.30
C ARG A 67 -18.41 -0.48 7.89
N VAL A 68 -18.69 -1.22 8.97
CA VAL A 68 -17.72 -2.10 9.64
C VAL A 68 -18.04 -3.57 9.37
N SER A 69 -17.06 -4.26 8.79
CA SER A 69 -17.10 -5.67 8.46
C SER A 69 -16.38 -6.50 9.54
N LYS A 70 -17.09 -7.42 10.18
CA LYS A 70 -16.56 -8.35 11.20
C LYS A 70 -16.02 -9.64 10.58
N ASN A 71 -15.20 -10.38 11.34
CA ASN A 71 -14.59 -11.65 10.94
C ASN A 71 -15.58 -12.75 10.47
N THR A 72 -16.84 -12.69 10.88
CA THR A 72 -17.91 -13.60 10.41
C THR A 72 -18.47 -13.27 9.02
N SER A 73 -18.09 -12.14 8.42
CA SER A 73 -18.64 -11.71 7.13
C SER A 73 -17.85 -12.24 5.93
N THR A 74 -18.53 -12.43 4.79
CA THR A 74 -17.89 -12.79 3.52
C THR A 74 -16.93 -11.70 3.02
N PHE A 75 -17.27 -10.42 3.22
CA PHE A 75 -16.41 -9.30 2.88
C PHE A 75 -15.08 -9.32 3.64
N TYR A 76 -15.10 -9.64 4.94
CA TYR A 76 -13.87 -9.71 5.74
C TYR A 76 -12.92 -10.77 5.19
N ASN A 77 -13.42 -11.99 4.96
CA ASN A 77 -12.60 -13.09 4.46
C ASN A 77 -12.07 -12.83 3.04
N GLY A 78 -12.91 -12.27 2.15
CA GLY A 78 -12.48 -11.84 0.81
C GLY A 78 -11.49 -10.66 0.83
N ALA A 79 -11.55 -9.78 1.84
CA ALA A 79 -10.57 -8.72 2.00
C ALA A 79 -9.20 -9.27 2.46
N LEU A 80 -9.17 -10.31 3.31
CA LEU A 80 -7.90 -10.90 3.77
C LEU A 80 -7.20 -11.73 2.68
N SER A 81 -7.92 -12.32 1.72
CA SER A 81 -7.29 -13.13 0.67
C SER A 81 -6.55 -12.34 -0.41
N ILE A 82 -6.86 -11.04 -0.57
CA ILE A 82 -6.34 -10.19 -1.66
C ILE A 82 -5.20 -9.24 -1.26
N TYR A 83 -4.45 -9.52 -0.18
CA TYR A 83 -3.17 -8.83 0.05
C TYR A 83 -2.07 -9.43 -0.82
N TRP A 84 -1.14 -8.60 -1.31
CA TRP A 84 -0.10 -9.06 -2.22
C TRP A 84 0.96 -9.96 -1.53
N SER A 85 1.38 -9.63 -0.30
CA SER A 85 2.32 -10.45 0.49
C SER A 85 1.62 -11.35 1.50
N LEU A 86 2.11 -12.59 1.63
CA LEU A 86 1.69 -13.55 2.67
C LEU A 86 1.83 -12.98 4.10
N ASP A 87 2.82 -12.13 4.31
CA ASP A 87 3.05 -11.40 5.57
C ASP A 87 1.79 -10.68 6.07
N ASN A 88 1.05 -10.06 5.16
CA ASN A 88 -0.16 -9.30 5.49
C ASN A 88 -1.45 -10.13 5.40
N ILE A 89 -1.46 -11.24 4.65
CA ILE A 89 -2.58 -12.21 4.64
C ILE A 89 -2.75 -12.88 6.02
N ARG A 90 -1.64 -13.17 6.71
CA ARG A 90 -1.65 -13.87 8.01
C ARG A 90 -2.09 -12.99 9.20
N ILE A 91 -2.25 -11.69 8.98
CA ILE A 91 -2.64 -10.73 10.02
C ILE A 91 -4.16 -10.63 10.10
N SER A 92 -4.72 -10.79 11.29
CA SER A 92 -6.16 -10.72 11.54
C SER A 92 -6.54 -9.45 12.32
N PRO A 93 -7.16 -8.45 11.68
CA PRO A 93 -7.78 -7.33 12.39
C PRO A 93 -9.06 -7.77 13.10
N VAL A 94 -9.46 -7.07 14.16
CA VAL A 94 -10.77 -7.26 14.81
C VAL A 94 -11.90 -7.01 13.81
N CYS A 95 -11.77 -5.95 13.02
CA CYS A 95 -12.73 -5.59 11.99
C CYS A 95 -12.10 -4.72 10.89
N ILE A 96 -12.80 -4.65 9.75
CA ILE A 96 -12.42 -3.82 8.61
C ILE A 96 -13.45 -2.70 8.46
N PHE A 97 -13.02 -1.45 8.56
CA PHE A 97 -13.86 -0.27 8.34
C PHE A 97 -13.68 0.22 6.90
N VAL A 98 -14.77 0.39 6.16
CA VAL A 98 -14.74 0.83 4.75
C VAL A 98 -15.36 2.23 4.65
N PRO A 99 -14.56 3.32 4.74
CA PRO A 99 -15.06 4.68 4.66
C PRO A 99 -15.65 5.03 3.28
N GLN A 100 -16.46 6.10 3.23
CA GLN A 100 -17.08 6.65 2.01
C GLN A 100 -16.67 8.07 1.69
N SER A 101 -16.16 8.82 2.67
CA SER A 101 -15.80 10.22 2.55
C SER A 101 -14.71 10.59 3.55
N ALA A 102 -14.09 11.75 3.37
CA ALA A 102 -13.05 12.25 4.26
C ALA A 102 -13.55 12.48 5.69
N GLU A 103 -14.81 12.89 5.87
CA GLU A 103 -15.43 13.09 7.19
C GLU A 103 -15.58 11.77 7.95
N LYS A 104 -15.99 10.69 7.27
CA LYS A 104 -16.09 9.37 7.90
C LYS A 104 -14.70 8.77 8.21
N VAL A 105 -13.65 9.15 7.47
CA VAL A 105 -12.25 8.87 7.86
C VAL A 105 -11.83 9.71 9.07
N ALA A 106 -12.13 11.01 9.09
CA ALA A 106 -11.83 11.92 10.21
C ALA A 106 -12.49 11.48 11.52
N THR A 107 -13.75 11.05 11.48
CA THR A 107 -14.43 10.46 12.64
C THR A 107 -13.73 9.19 13.11
N ALA A 108 -13.39 8.27 12.19
CA ALA A 108 -12.67 7.04 12.55
C ALA A 108 -11.29 7.33 13.18
N VAL A 109 -10.49 8.21 12.56
CA VAL A 109 -9.16 8.61 13.08
C VAL A 109 -9.28 9.24 14.46
N LYS A 110 -10.27 10.12 14.69
CA LYS A 110 -10.55 10.70 16.02
C LYS A 110 -10.83 9.63 17.07
N VAL A 111 -11.79 8.74 16.85
CA VAL A 111 -12.20 7.78 17.89
C VAL A 111 -11.17 6.67 18.14
N LEU A 112 -10.45 6.25 17.09
CA LEU A 112 -9.34 5.30 17.23
C LEU A 112 -8.10 5.95 17.86
N GLY A 113 -7.81 7.22 17.53
CA GLY A 113 -6.67 7.97 18.07
C GLY A 113 -6.83 8.44 19.52
N VAL A 114 -8.02 8.91 19.91
CA VAL A 114 -8.35 9.24 21.31
C VAL A 114 -8.21 8.02 22.23
N SER A 115 -8.47 6.82 21.71
CA SER A 115 -8.24 5.55 22.40
C SER A 115 -6.76 5.16 22.56
N GLY A 116 -5.82 6.08 22.30
CA GLY A 116 -4.37 5.85 22.40
C GLY A 116 -3.53 7.05 22.86
N GLY A 117 -4.13 8.19 23.24
CA GLY A 117 -3.39 9.43 23.51
C GLY A 117 -3.83 10.26 24.74
N ASN A 118 -2.87 10.45 25.66
CA ASN A 118 -2.76 11.51 26.68
C ASN A 118 -3.65 11.50 27.95
N ASN A 119 -2.96 11.24 29.08
CA ASN A 119 -2.97 11.94 30.37
C ASN A 119 -4.26 12.17 31.19
N ASP A 120 -5.46 11.90 30.69
CA ASP A 120 -6.63 11.72 31.57
C ASP A 120 -6.44 10.42 32.39
N GLN A 121 -6.83 10.41 33.66
CA GLN A 121 -6.89 9.17 34.44
C GLN A 121 -7.86 8.13 33.82
N SER A 122 -8.85 8.56 33.04
CA SER A 122 -9.68 7.65 32.24
C SER A 122 -8.90 6.96 31.11
N SER A 123 -7.95 7.68 30.47
CA SER A 123 -7.10 7.17 29.38
C SER A 123 -6.07 6.12 29.83
N LYS A 124 -5.73 6.09 31.12
CA LYS A 124 -4.77 5.14 31.70
C LYS A 124 -5.21 3.67 31.63
N LEU A 125 -6.51 3.39 31.46
CA LEU A 125 -6.97 2.00 31.35
C LEU A 125 -6.63 1.34 30.01
N CYS A 126 -6.29 2.09 28.96
CA CYS A 126 -5.85 1.45 27.71
C CYS A 126 -5.02 2.33 26.76
N THR A 127 -3.73 2.48 27.05
CA THR A 127 -2.71 3.12 26.19
C THR A 127 -2.45 2.37 24.85
N HIS A 128 -3.31 1.44 24.45
CA HIS A 128 -3.07 0.43 23.40
C HIS A 128 -4.34 0.00 22.64
N CYS A 129 -5.52 0.56 22.92
CA CYS A 129 -6.78 -0.14 22.62
C CYS A 129 -7.21 -0.17 21.15
N CYS A 130 -6.80 0.80 20.33
CA CYS A 130 -7.31 0.94 18.96
C CYS A 130 -6.19 1.17 17.93
N LYS A 131 -5.21 0.25 17.86
CA LYS A 131 -4.26 0.24 16.74
C LYS A 131 -5.04 0.11 15.42
N PHE A 132 -4.67 0.91 14.42
CA PHE A 132 -5.24 0.81 13.09
C PHE A 132 -4.18 0.79 12.00
N ALA A 133 -4.50 0.12 10.89
CA ALA A 133 -3.73 0.16 9.64
C ALA A 133 -4.58 0.82 8.55
N VAL A 134 -3.91 1.34 7.52
CA VAL A 134 -4.56 2.03 6.40
C VAL A 134 -4.25 1.30 5.10
N ARG A 135 -5.28 0.89 4.38
CA ARG A 135 -5.16 0.07 3.18
C ARG A 135 -5.70 0.80 1.95
N GLY A 136 -4.80 1.16 1.03
CA GLY A 136 -5.14 1.40 -0.39
C GLY A 136 -5.37 0.06 -1.10
N ALA A 137 -4.65 -0.26 -2.18
CA ALA A 137 -4.76 -1.59 -2.81
C ALA A 137 -4.40 -2.77 -1.88
N GLY A 138 -3.36 -2.62 -1.03
CA GLY A 138 -2.83 -3.72 -0.20
C GLY A 138 -1.50 -4.32 -0.70
N TYR A 139 -0.71 -3.55 -1.45
CA TYR A 139 0.51 -4.02 -2.12
C TYR A 139 1.78 -4.02 -1.24
N THR A 140 1.84 -3.29 -0.12
CA THR A 140 3.03 -3.33 0.75
C THR A 140 3.17 -4.68 1.45
N ALA A 141 4.42 -5.11 1.62
CA ALA A 141 4.79 -6.34 2.30
C ALA A 141 5.05 -6.15 3.81
N ASN A 142 5.18 -4.92 4.29
CA ASN A 142 5.49 -4.66 5.71
C ASN A 142 4.31 -5.06 6.61
N PRO A 143 4.49 -5.98 7.57
CA PRO A 143 3.50 -6.27 8.61
C PRO A 143 3.08 -5.02 9.37
N GLY A 144 1.79 -4.90 9.71
CA GLY A 144 1.28 -3.78 10.51
C GLY A 144 1.00 -2.49 9.73
N ALA A 145 1.42 -2.39 8.47
CA ALA A 145 1.31 -1.15 7.69
C ALA A 145 -0.06 -0.99 6.99
N ASN A 146 -0.48 -1.99 6.23
CA ASN A 146 -1.76 -2.03 5.50
C ASN A 146 -2.77 -3.04 6.06
N ASN A 147 -2.36 -3.82 7.06
CA ASN A 147 -3.19 -4.70 7.87
C ASN A 147 -2.62 -4.73 9.30
N ILE A 148 -3.44 -4.93 10.32
CA ILE A 148 -3.01 -4.84 11.73
C ILE A 148 -3.58 -5.99 12.57
N GLN A 149 -2.75 -6.61 13.42
CA GLN A 149 -3.17 -7.68 14.31
C GLN A 149 -3.96 -7.09 15.49
N ASP A 150 -5.11 -7.69 15.80
CA ASP A 150 -6.00 -7.28 16.89
C ASP A 150 -6.35 -5.78 16.85
N GLY A 151 -6.46 -5.21 15.64
CA GLY A 151 -6.72 -3.80 15.40
C GLY A 151 -7.81 -3.55 14.35
N VAL A 152 -7.96 -2.30 13.91
CA VAL A 152 -8.89 -1.92 12.85
C VAL A 152 -8.15 -1.69 11.53
N THR A 153 -8.57 -2.33 10.44
CA THR A 153 -8.05 -1.98 9.10
C THR A 153 -9.02 -0.99 8.44
N ILE A 154 -8.57 0.26 8.24
CA ILE A 154 -9.27 1.27 7.44
C ILE A 154 -9.00 0.94 5.97
N ASN A 155 -10.01 0.40 5.28
CA ASN A 155 -9.87 -0.14 3.94
C ASN A 155 -10.53 0.74 2.88
N PHE A 156 -9.69 1.33 2.02
CA PHE A 156 -10.13 2.02 0.81
C PHE A 156 -10.24 1.09 -0.41
N ASN A 157 -9.71 -0.14 -0.37
CA ASN A 157 -9.85 -1.07 -1.48
C ASN A 157 -11.33 -1.41 -1.69
N LYS A 158 -11.88 -0.95 -2.82
CA LYS A 158 -13.08 -1.54 -3.39
C LYS A 158 -12.66 -2.87 -4.03
N LEU A 159 -12.83 -3.95 -3.26
CA LEU A 159 -12.85 -5.30 -3.81
C LEU A 159 -13.68 -5.28 -5.12
N SER A 160 -13.22 -5.93 -6.18
CA SER A 160 -13.86 -5.83 -7.50
C SER A 160 -14.01 -7.19 -8.16
N ASN A 161 -15.08 -7.36 -8.93
CA ASN A 161 -15.41 -8.59 -9.65
C ASN A 161 -14.52 -8.83 -10.91
N LYS A 162 -13.38 -8.13 -11.09
CA LYS A 162 -12.38 -8.53 -12.10
C LYS A 162 -11.73 -9.82 -11.59
N THR A 163 -12.25 -10.95 -12.08
CA THR A 163 -11.65 -12.28 -11.95
C THR A 163 -10.17 -12.23 -12.36
N PRO A 164 -9.24 -12.66 -11.48
CA PRO A 164 -8.02 -13.30 -11.96
C PRO A 164 -8.44 -14.48 -12.86
N GLU A 165 -7.61 -14.85 -13.84
CA GLU A 165 -7.89 -15.97 -14.77
C GLU A 165 -8.01 -17.35 -14.07
N SER A 166 -7.89 -17.39 -12.74
CA SER A 166 -7.93 -18.58 -11.88
C SER A 166 -9.00 -18.57 -10.76
N GLY A 167 -10.05 -17.73 -10.80
CA GLY A 167 -11.23 -17.98 -9.96
C GLY A 167 -12.21 -16.83 -9.67
N THR A 168 -13.49 -17.20 -9.56
CA THR A 168 -14.62 -16.30 -9.25
C THR A 168 -14.77 -16.05 -7.75
N PHE A 169 -14.74 -14.78 -7.33
CA PHE A 169 -15.20 -14.37 -5.99
C PHE A 169 -16.22 -13.24 -6.10
N ASN A 170 -17.50 -13.59 -6.03
CA ASN A 170 -18.59 -12.62 -5.88
C ASN A 170 -18.64 -12.12 -4.44
N VAL A 171 -18.35 -10.84 -4.21
CA VAL A 171 -18.49 -10.21 -2.89
C VAL A 171 -19.31 -8.92 -3.06
N ASN A 172 -20.35 -8.74 -2.25
CA ASN A 172 -21.16 -7.52 -2.30
C ASN A 172 -20.39 -6.35 -1.66
N TYR A 173 -20.23 -5.26 -2.40
CA TYR A 173 -19.26 -4.22 -2.04
C TYR A 173 -19.85 -3.05 -1.25
N LEU A 174 -19.28 -2.83 -0.05
CA LEU A 174 -19.29 -1.52 0.59
C LEU A 174 -18.52 -0.54 -0.32
N GLY A 175 -19.24 0.41 -0.94
CA GLY A 175 -18.63 1.35 -1.89
C GLY A 175 -17.53 2.18 -1.22
N ALA A 176 -16.27 1.92 -1.56
CA ALA A 176 -15.10 2.60 -1.01
C ALA A 176 -14.70 3.82 -1.85
N ILE A 177 -13.80 4.63 -1.29
CA ILE A 177 -13.27 5.87 -1.89
C ILE A 177 -12.35 5.49 -3.08
N ASN A 178 -12.93 5.38 -4.29
CA ASN A 178 -12.32 4.90 -5.54
C ASN A 178 -12.88 5.61 -6.81
N THR A 179 -13.10 6.92 -6.76
CA THR A 179 -13.52 7.74 -7.90
C THR A 179 -12.32 8.37 -8.62
N ILE A 180 -12.41 8.50 -9.95
CA ILE A 180 -11.53 9.29 -10.80
C ILE A 180 -12.35 10.46 -11.34
N ILE A 181 -11.88 11.70 -11.21
CA ILE A 181 -12.53 12.91 -11.73
C ILE A 181 -11.53 13.68 -12.58
N TYR A 182 -11.90 14.04 -13.81
CA TYR A 182 -11.09 14.88 -14.69
C TYR A 182 -11.56 16.34 -14.61
N HIS A 183 -10.64 17.27 -14.35
CA HIS A 183 -10.91 18.71 -14.27
C HIS A 183 -10.43 19.41 -15.55
N THR A 184 -11.37 19.67 -16.46
CA THR A 184 -11.12 20.33 -17.76
C THR A 184 -10.57 21.75 -17.63
N ASP A 185 -10.82 22.41 -16.50
CA ASP A 185 -10.41 23.78 -16.17
C ASP A 185 -9.01 23.86 -15.53
N LYS A 186 -8.50 22.75 -14.96
CA LYS A 186 -7.29 22.76 -14.10
C LYS A 186 -6.12 21.93 -14.61
N ASN A 187 -6.26 21.20 -15.72
CA ASN A 187 -5.25 20.25 -16.21
C ASN A 187 -4.79 19.24 -15.12
N LEU A 188 -5.76 18.78 -14.33
CA LEU A 188 -5.58 17.85 -13.21
C LEU A 188 -6.62 16.74 -13.26
N THR A 189 -6.33 15.61 -12.61
CA THR A 189 -7.33 14.60 -12.26
C THR A 189 -7.28 14.30 -10.76
N SER A 190 -8.44 14.33 -10.11
CA SER A 190 -8.60 13.86 -8.74
C SER A 190 -8.76 12.36 -8.72
N VAL A 191 -8.00 11.69 -7.88
CA VAL A 191 -8.08 10.25 -7.64
C VAL A 191 -8.12 9.93 -6.16
N GLN A 192 -8.74 8.80 -5.86
CA GLN A 192 -9.05 8.38 -4.51
C GLN A 192 -8.16 7.19 -4.07
N PRO A 193 -7.86 7.03 -2.76
CA PRO A 193 -6.84 6.10 -2.26
C PRO A 193 -7.11 4.62 -2.51
N GLY A 194 -8.36 4.25 -2.81
CA GLY A 194 -8.75 2.89 -3.19
C GLY A 194 -8.40 2.49 -4.62
N ALA A 195 -7.99 3.45 -5.46
CA ALA A 195 -7.73 3.20 -6.87
C ALA A 195 -6.44 2.40 -7.12
N HIS A 196 -6.49 1.63 -8.21
CA HIS A 196 -5.32 1.01 -8.84
C HIS A 196 -4.88 1.88 -10.01
N TRP A 197 -3.58 1.90 -10.31
CA TRP A 197 -3.06 2.70 -11.43
C TRP A 197 -3.66 2.27 -12.76
N GLY A 198 -3.84 0.96 -12.96
CA GLY A 198 -4.52 0.40 -14.13
C GLY A 198 -5.86 1.08 -14.46
N SER A 199 -6.75 1.21 -13.47
CA SER A 199 -8.05 1.87 -13.66
C SER A 199 -7.95 3.37 -13.97
N ILE A 200 -6.90 4.06 -13.53
CA ILE A 200 -6.68 5.47 -13.93
C ILE A 200 -6.34 5.54 -15.42
N TYR A 201 -5.45 4.66 -15.86
CA TYR A 201 -5.05 4.61 -17.27
C TYR A 201 -6.20 4.18 -18.19
N GLU A 202 -7.04 3.23 -17.76
CA GLU A 202 -8.26 2.84 -18.49
C GLU A 202 -9.16 4.06 -18.77
N GLU A 203 -9.30 5.00 -17.84
CA GLU A 203 -10.13 6.20 -18.05
C GLU A 203 -9.42 7.31 -18.84
N LEU A 204 -8.17 7.67 -18.48
CA LEU A 204 -7.49 8.81 -19.13
C LEU A 204 -7.08 8.53 -20.58
N LEU A 205 -6.73 7.28 -20.92
CA LEU A 205 -6.33 6.94 -22.29
C LEU A 205 -7.47 7.08 -23.29
N LYS A 206 -8.75 6.94 -22.88
CA LYS A 206 -9.93 7.19 -23.73
C LYS A 206 -9.99 8.62 -24.28
N ILE A 207 -9.34 9.57 -23.59
CA ILE A 207 -9.29 10.99 -23.94
C ILE A 207 -7.86 11.46 -24.27
N ASN A 208 -6.95 10.53 -24.59
CA ASN A 208 -5.55 10.77 -24.95
C ASN A 208 -4.72 11.50 -23.88
N LEU A 209 -5.06 11.29 -22.60
CA LEU A 209 -4.35 11.84 -21.45
C LEU A 209 -3.69 10.74 -20.61
N MET A 210 -2.73 11.14 -19.79
CA MET A 210 -1.98 10.27 -18.89
C MET A 210 -1.53 11.02 -17.64
N VAL A 211 -1.31 10.28 -16.56
CA VAL A 211 -0.66 10.74 -15.32
C VAL A 211 0.67 10.03 -15.11
N PHE A 212 1.57 10.68 -14.38
CA PHE A 212 2.85 10.11 -13.99
C PHE A 212 2.62 9.07 -12.88
N GLY A 213 2.88 7.79 -13.16
CA GLY A 213 2.41 6.70 -12.32
C GLY A 213 3.07 5.35 -12.56
N SER A 214 2.45 4.29 -12.03
CA SER A 214 2.99 2.93 -11.97
C SER A 214 3.36 2.33 -13.33
N ARG A 215 4.34 1.42 -13.29
CA ARG A 215 4.68 0.52 -14.41
C ARG A 215 3.83 -0.77 -14.44
N ALA A 216 3.03 -1.01 -13.40
CA ALA A 216 2.27 -2.22 -13.15
C ALA A 216 0.80 -1.91 -12.85
N TYR A 217 -0.14 -2.64 -13.46
CA TYR A 217 -1.59 -2.37 -13.40
C TYR A 217 -2.15 -2.43 -11.96
N ILE A 218 -1.92 -3.55 -11.24
CA ILE A 218 -2.50 -3.79 -9.90
C ILE A 218 -1.93 -2.96 -8.75
N VAL A 219 -0.94 -2.10 -8.97
CA VAL A 219 -0.37 -1.28 -7.89
C VAL A 219 -1.38 -0.22 -7.44
N GLY A 220 -1.50 -0.02 -6.12
CA GLY A 220 -2.37 1.00 -5.54
C GLY A 220 -1.79 2.41 -5.58
N VAL A 221 -2.64 3.39 -5.80
CA VAL A 221 -2.28 4.81 -6.00
C VAL A 221 -1.51 5.38 -4.80
N GLY A 222 -2.15 5.46 -3.63
CA GLY A 222 -1.54 6.08 -2.45
C GLY A 222 -0.24 5.38 -2.01
N GLY A 223 -0.24 4.05 -1.99
CA GLY A 223 0.94 3.27 -1.61
C GLY A 223 2.18 3.55 -2.47
N LEU A 224 1.99 3.78 -3.78
CA LEU A 224 3.10 4.16 -4.67
C LEU A 224 3.54 5.60 -4.43
N LEU A 225 2.60 6.54 -4.33
CA LEU A 225 2.87 7.97 -4.18
C LEU A 225 3.62 8.29 -2.87
N PHE A 226 3.23 7.69 -1.75
CA PHE A 226 3.89 8.00 -0.47
C PHE A 226 5.31 7.46 -0.33
N ASN A 227 5.71 6.54 -1.21
CA ASN A 227 7.04 5.90 -1.21
C ASN A 227 7.87 6.37 -2.43
N GLY A 228 7.56 7.55 -2.97
CA GLY A 228 8.17 8.10 -4.18
C GLY A 228 7.57 7.46 -5.44
N GLY A 229 7.91 6.19 -5.67
CA GLY A 229 7.34 5.38 -6.74
C GLY A 229 8.00 5.50 -8.11
N ASN A 230 7.96 4.41 -8.86
CA ASN A 230 8.69 4.20 -10.12
C ASN A 230 7.76 4.22 -11.33
N SER A 231 8.20 4.84 -12.42
CA SER A 231 7.48 4.98 -13.68
C SER A 231 8.40 4.79 -14.89
N PHE A 232 7.83 4.62 -16.07
CA PHE A 232 8.58 4.70 -17.32
C PHE A 232 9.22 6.09 -17.52
N TYR A 233 8.60 7.17 -17.03
CA TYR A 233 9.14 8.54 -17.11
C TYR A 233 10.12 8.91 -15.97
N SER A 234 10.51 7.97 -15.09
CA SER A 234 11.31 8.33 -13.90
C SER A 234 12.73 8.85 -14.18
N THR A 235 13.25 8.57 -15.37
CA THR A 235 14.53 9.12 -15.88
C THR A 235 14.46 10.60 -16.23
N THR A 236 13.28 11.18 -16.45
CA THR A 236 13.11 12.61 -16.78
C THR A 236 12.11 13.39 -15.94
N ARG A 237 11.34 12.72 -15.07
CA ARG A 237 10.38 13.36 -14.16
C ARG A 237 10.58 12.97 -12.68
N GLY A 238 11.59 12.15 -12.39
CA GLY A 238 11.97 11.71 -11.04
C GLY A 238 11.04 10.64 -10.48
N PHE A 239 10.53 10.82 -9.26
CA PHE A 239 9.62 9.88 -8.62
C PHE A 239 8.15 10.19 -8.94
N VAL A 240 7.31 9.16 -9.02
CA VAL A 240 5.85 9.27 -9.30
C VAL A 240 5.15 10.31 -8.40
N CYS A 241 5.58 10.47 -7.15
CA CYS A 241 5.11 11.50 -6.23
C CYS A 241 5.28 12.95 -6.74
N ASN A 242 6.22 13.22 -7.66
CA ASN A 242 6.37 14.52 -8.30
C ASN A 242 5.19 14.88 -9.21
N GLY A 243 4.39 13.89 -9.63
CA GLY A 243 3.16 14.09 -10.38
C GLY A 243 2.01 14.70 -9.56
N VAL A 244 2.10 14.75 -8.22
CA VAL A 244 1.03 15.29 -7.36
C VAL A 244 1.09 16.81 -7.28
N ALA A 245 -0.03 17.46 -7.58
CA ALA A 245 -0.23 18.89 -7.33
C ALA A 245 -0.75 19.15 -5.90
N GLU A 246 -1.71 18.35 -5.42
CA GLU A 246 -2.33 18.48 -4.10
C GLU A 246 -2.72 17.12 -3.49
N PHE A 247 -2.69 17.05 -2.16
CA PHE A 247 -3.27 15.97 -1.36
C PHE A 247 -4.38 16.51 -0.45
N GLU A 248 -5.51 15.81 -0.33
CA GLU A 248 -6.46 16.02 0.77
C GLU A 248 -6.14 15.05 1.91
N VAL A 249 -5.87 15.56 3.10
CA VAL A 249 -5.28 14.80 4.21
C VAL A 249 -6.14 14.90 5.47
N VAL A 250 -6.52 13.75 6.02
CA VAL A 250 -7.06 13.63 7.37
C VAL A 250 -5.91 13.52 8.37
N LEU A 251 -5.71 14.55 9.19
CA LEU A 251 -4.68 14.59 10.23
C LEU A 251 -5.07 13.75 11.45
N ALA A 252 -4.11 13.50 12.35
CA ALA A 252 -4.33 12.70 13.57
C ALA A 252 -5.39 13.29 14.53
N ASN A 253 -5.62 14.60 14.51
CA ASN A 253 -6.71 15.25 15.24
C ASN A 253 -8.06 15.20 14.48
N GLY A 254 -8.10 14.56 13.30
CA GLY A 254 -9.24 14.48 12.38
C GLY A 254 -9.69 15.83 11.81
N ASN A 255 -8.78 16.79 11.64
CA ASN A 255 -8.97 17.88 10.70
C ASN A 255 -8.70 17.37 9.27
N ILE A 256 -9.46 17.89 8.30
CA ILE A 256 -9.24 17.67 6.87
C ILE A 256 -8.52 18.92 6.35
N VAL A 257 -7.37 18.75 5.69
CA VAL A 257 -6.56 19.85 5.14
C VAL A 257 -6.12 19.52 3.71
N ASN A 258 -5.90 20.54 2.88
CA ASN A 258 -5.22 20.37 1.60
C ASN A 258 -3.71 20.60 1.79
N ALA A 259 -2.89 19.85 1.08
CA ALA A 259 -1.43 20.00 1.07
C ALA A 259 -0.93 20.09 -0.37
N SER A 260 -0.43 21.26 -0.76
CA SER A 260 0.08 21.60 -2.09
C SER A 260 1.40 22.36 -1.98
N ALA A 261 1.96 22.85 -3.09
CA ALA A 261 3.14 23.71 -3.05
C ALA A 261 2.90 25.06 -2.33
N ASN A 262 1.65 25.51 -2.21
CA ASN A 262 1.28 26.83 -1.69
C ASN A 262 0.46 26.77 -0.37
N GLU A 263 -0.03 25.60 0.02
CA GLU A 263 -0.82 25.37 1.24
C GLU A 263 -0.27 24.14 1.97
N ASN A 264 0.04 24.25 3.28
CA ASN A 264 0.67 23.18 4.07
C ASN A 264 1.89 22.54 3.33
N ALA A 265 2.78 23.39 2.80
CA ALA A 265 3.84 22.98 1.87
C ALA A 265 4.91 22.05 2.48
N ASP A 266 5.07 22.09 3.81
CA ASP A 266 5.88 21.16 4.58
C ASP A 266 5.27 19.75 4.61
N LEU A 267 3.95 19.64 4.85
CA LEU A 267 3.18 18.40 4.75
C LEU A 267 3.16 17.85 3.31
N TYR A 268 2.97 18.72 2.31
CA TYR A 268 3.06 18.35 0.89
C TYR A 268 4.42 17.72 0.55
N ARG A 269 5.52 18.32 1.01
CA ARG A 269 6.87 17.76 0.84
C ARG A 269 7.06 16.46 1.63
N ALA A 270 6.55 16.37 2.86
CA ALA A 270 6.68 15.18 3.69
C ALA A 270 5.95 13.96 3.13
N LEU A 271 4.77 14.14 2.52
CA LEU A 271 3.99 13.06 1.91
C LEU A 271 4.63 12.48 0.64
N LYS A 272 5.56 13.20 -0.01
CA LYS A 272 6.27 12.76 -1.24
C LYS A 272 7.48 11.84 -0.96
N GLY A 273 7.31 10.89 -0.03
CA GLY A 273 8.35 9.92 0.35
C GLY A 273 8.29 9.46 1.81
N GLY A 274 7.59 10.21 2.68
CA GLY A 274 7.46 9.92 4.10
C GLY A 274 6.44 8.85 4.49
N SER A 275 5.93 8.07 3.54
CA SER A 275 4.87 7.07 3.76
C SER A 275 3.59 7.69 4.38
N ASN A 276 2.72 6.86 4.96
CA ASN A 276 1.47 7.26 5.61
C ASN A 276 1.63 7.82 7.05
N ASN A 277 2.81 8.34 7.42
CA ASN A 277 3.10 8.79 8.78
C ASN A 277 2.38 10.10 9.19
N PHE A 278 2.02 10.94 8.22
CA PHE A 278 1.55 12.32 8.47
C PHE A 278 0.03 12.50 8.43
N GLY A 279 -0.71 11.44 8.10
CA GLY A 279 -2.17 11.46 8.02
C GLY A 279 -2.72 10.41 7.05
N VAL A 280 -4.05 10.38 6.93
CA VAL A 280 -4.78 9.51 6.00
C VAL A 280 -5.24 10.33 4.82
N VAL A 281 -4.59 10.18 3.66
CA VAL A 281 -4.96 10.92 2.44
C VAL A 281 -6.21 10.33 1.80
N THR A 282 -7.17 11.19 1.45
CA THR A 282 -8.48 10.83 0.89
C THR A 282 -8.69 11.30 -0.56
N ARG A 283 -7.88 12.26 -1.05
CA ARG A 283 -7.78 12.67 -2.46
C ARG A 283 -6.32 12.93 -2.85
N PHE A 284 -5.97 12.58 -4.08
CA PHE A 284 -4.73 12.94 -4.76
C PHE A 284 -5.10 13.69 -6.03
N ASP A 285 -4.59 14.90 -6.22
CA ASP A 285 -4.79 15.65 -7.46
C ASP A 285 -3.51 15.56 -8.29
N LEU A 286 -3.59 14.85 -9.42
CA LEU A 286 -2.45 14.49 -10.26
C LEU A 286 -2.37 15.35 -11.51
N ASN A 287 -1.17 15.83 -11.82
CA ASN A 287 -0.83 16.51 -13.06
C ASN A 287 -0.98 15.57 -14.25
N ILE A 288 -1.77 15.99 -15.24
CA ILE A 288 -2.00 15.25 -16.47
C ILE A 288 -1.17 15.82 -17.63
N PHE A 289 -0.90 14.97 -18.61
CA PHE A 289 -0.24 15.34 -19.87
C PHE A 289 -0.77 14.46 -21.01
N LYS A 290 -0.50 14.87 -22.26
CA LYS A 290 -0.87 14.08 -23.45
C LYS A 290 -0.07 12.78 -23.50
N THR A 291 -0.75 11.66 -23.75
CA THR A 291 -0.07 10.39 -24.03
C THR A 291 0.42 10.34 -25.47
N PRO A 292 1.60 9.76 -25.76
CA PRO A 292 1.88 9.23 -27.08
C PRO A 292 1.01 7.99 -27.35
N ALA A 293 0.80 7.67 -28.63
CA ALA A 293 -0.06 6.55 -29.04
C ALA A 293 0.56 5.18 -28.73
N THR A 294 1.88 5.06 -28.84
CA THR A 294 2.63 3.84 -28.58
C THR A 294 3.93 4.15 -27.85
N PHE A 295 4.42 3.13 -27.14
CA PHE A 295 5.69 3.09 -26.45
C PHE A 295 6.52 1.98 -27.12
N TRP A 296 7.84 2.06 -27.01
CA TRP A 296 8.73 0.97 -27.42
C TRP A 296 9.50 0.45 -26.20
N GLY A 297 9.78 -0.85 -26.14
CA GLY A 297 10.58 -1.43 -25.07
C GLY A 297 10.12 -2.82 -24.66
N ASN A 298 10.64 -3.26 -23.49
CA ASN A 298 10.30 -4.39 -22.62
C ASN A 298 11.60 -4.88 -21.94
N SER A 299 11.79 -6.18 -21.72
CA SER A 299 13.03 -6.79 -21.24
C SER A 299 13.94 -7.30 -22.37
N ALA A 300 15.24 -7.16 -22.15
CA ALA A 300 16.31 -7.91 -22.83
C ALA A 300 17.15 -8.63 -21.75
N ALA A 301 17.34 -9.94 -21.90
CA ALA A 301 17.97 -10.78 -20.90
C ALA A 301 19.39 -11.22 -21.29
N PHE A 302 20.29 -11.31 -20.30
CA PHE A 302 21.71 -11.62 -20.46
C PHE A 302 22.19 -12.56 -19.36
N PRO A 303 23.24 -13.38 -19.58
CA PRO A 303 23.87 -14.18 -18.53
C PRO A 303 24.58 -13.30 -17.49
N PHE A 304 24.81 -13.82 -16.28
CA PHE A 304 25.53 -13.10 -15.22
C PHE A 304 26.88 -12.51 -15.66
N SER A 305 27.59 -13.20 -16.57
CA SER A 305 28.88 -12.78 -17.12
C SER A 305 28.83 -11.43 -17.86
N ALA A 306 27.66 -10.97 -18.30
CA ALA A 306 27.47 -9.64 -18.88
C ALA A 306 27.50 -8.49 -17.85
N SER A 307 27.51 -8.79 -16.54
CA SER A 307 27.42 -7.79 -15.47
C SER A 307 28.36 -6.58 -15.62
N PRO A 308 29.66 -6.72 -15.96
CA PRO A 308 30.55 -5.56 -16.13
C PRO A 308 30.09 -4.60 -17.24
N LYS A 309 29.51 -5.14 -18.33
CA LYS A 309 28.97 -4.33 -19.43
C LYS A 309 27.67 -3.65 -19.04
N VAL A 310 26.77 -4.35 -18.35
CA VAL A 310 25.50 -3.78 -17.85
C VAL A 310 25.75 -2.68 -16.81
N ILE A 311 26.71 -2.87 -15.90
CA ILE A 311 27.12 -1.84 -14.92
C ILE A 311 27.66 -0.60 -15.64
N SER A 312 28.50 -0.80 -16.66
CA SER A 312 29.06 0.31 -17.45
C SER A 312 27.97 1.07 -18.23
N ALA A 313 27.07 0.34 -18.91
CA ALA A 313 25.94 0.93 -19.63
C ALA A 313 25.00 1.69 -18.69
N MET A 314 24.70 1.16 -17.50
CA MET A 314 23.93 1.88 -16.47
C MET A 314 24.65 3.14 -15.98
N GLN A 315 25.96 3.07 -15.68
CA GLN A 315 26.75 4.24 -15.29
C GLN A 315 26.70 5.33 -16.36
N ASN A 316 26.92 4.97 -17.63
CA ASN A 316 26.95 5.89 -18.76
C ASN A 316 25.57 6.50 -19.02
N PHE A 317 24.52 5.66 -19.10
CA PHE A 317 23.13 6.08 -19.26
C PHE A 317 22.72 7.14 -18.22
N VAL A 318 23.11 6.94 -16.95
CA VAL A 318 22.80 7.88 -15.86
C VAL A 318 23.70 9.12 -15.86
N THR A 319 24.92 9.03 -16.37
CA THR A 319 25.84 10.20 -16.48
C THR A 319 25.42 11.17 -17.59
N VAL A 320 24.75 10.66 -18.63
CA VAL A 320 24.39 11.42 -19.84
C VAL A 320 22.97 12.02 -19.79
N PHE A 321 22.22 11.83 -18.69
CA PHE A 321 20.93 12.48 -18.50
C PHE A 321 21.03 14.01 -18.67
N GLY A 322 20.07 14.58 -19.41
CA GLY A 322 20.00 16.01 -19.72
C GLY A 322 20.48 16.40 -21.13
N ASN A 323 21.65 15.90 -21.57
CA ASN A 323 22.42 16.57 -22.64
C ASN A 323 22.35 15.96 -24.05
N GLU A 324 21.99 14.67 -24.22
CA GLU A 324 22.04 13.98 -25.53
C GLU A 324 20.68 13.47 -26.05
N GLY A 325 19.59 14.20 -25.82
CA GLY A 325 18.28 13.85 -26.40
C GLY A 325 17.60 12.59 -25.84
N ARG A 326 18.20 11.90 -24.86
CA ARG A 326 17.68 10.69 -24.17
C ARG A 326 16.47 10.96 -23.25
N LYS A 327 15.66 12.00 -23.53
CA LYS A 327 14.58 12.48 -22.64
C LYS A 327 13.39 11.51 -22.52
N SER A 328 13.34 10.54 -23.40
CA SER A 328 12.25 9.58 -23.51
C SER A 328 12.70 8.15 -23.19
N ASP A 329 13.98 7.95 -22.89
CA ASP A 329 14.57 6.64 -22.62
C ASP A 329 14.54 6.32 -21.12
N SER A 330 14.31 5.04 -20.80
CA SER A 330 14.22 4.52 -19.43
C SER A 330 14.83 3.13 -19.35
N ALA A 331 15.74 2.94 -18.39
CA ALA A 331 16.46 1.69 -18.19
C ALA A 331 16.46 1.30 -16.70
N ILE A 332 16.18 0.03 -16.43
CA ILE A 332 16.39 -0.62 -15.12
C ILE A 332 17.11 -1.94 -15.36
N ALA A 333 18.17 -2.19 -14.62
CA ALA A 333 18.87 -3.47 -14.61
C ALA A 333 18.45 -4.29 -13.38
N PHE A 334 17.98 -5.51 -13.60
CA PHE A 334 17.64 -6.49 -12.57
C PHE A 334 18.62 -7.66 -12.65
N TRP A 335 19.33 -7.95 -11.57
CA TRP A 335 20.00 -9.23 -11.36
C TRP A 335 19.05 -10.13 -10.59
N ILE A 336 18.63 -11.24 -11.19
CA ILE A 336 17.57 -12.11 -10.69
C ILE A 336 18.13 -13.53 -10.52
N TYR A 337 17.85 -14.13 -9.38
CA TYR A 337 18.13 -15.53 -9.08
C TYR A 337 16.87 -16.17 -8.51
N THR A 338 16.52 -17.37 -8.97
CA THR A 338 15.46 -18.19 -8.39
C THR A 338 16.03 -19.55 -8.02
N GLN A 339 15.77 -20.01 -6.80
CA GLN A 339 16.32 -21.27 -6.31
C GLN A 339 15.73 -22.47 -7.08
N GLY A 340 16.61 -23.28 -7.69
CA GLY A 340 16.23 -24.49 -8.42
C GLY A 340 15.88 -24.29 -9.89
N GLU A 341 15.93 -23.05 -10.41
CA GLU A 341 15.82 -22.79 -11.85
C GLU A 341 17.12 -23.12 -12.59
N THR A 342 17.04 -23.29 -13.92
CA THR A 342 18.18 -23.55 -14.81
C THR A 342 18.27 -22.44 -15.86
N PRO A 343 19.45 -21.81 -16.08
CA PRO A 343 20.73 -22.07 -15.42
C PRO A 343 20.73 -21.66 -13.94
N ALA A 344 21.58 -22.31 -13.14
CA ALA A 344 21.73 -22.01 -11.72
C ALA A 344 22.49 -20.68 -11.45
N ASP A 345 23.14 -20.10 -12.45
CA ASP A 345 23.70 -18.75 -12.34
C ASP A 345 22.60 -17.68 -12.46
N PRO A 346 22.66 -16.56 -11.72
CA PRO A 346 21.68 -15.49 -11.84
C PRO A 346 21.61 -14.91 -13.26
N LEU A 347 20.42 -14.54 -13.72
CA LEU A 347 20.23 -13.85 -14.98
C LEU A 347 20.16 -12.33 -14.78
N ILE A 348 20.51 -11.57 -15.81
CA ILE A 348 20.32 -10.13 -15.86
C ILE A 348 19.13 -9.84 -16.79
N SER A 349 18.13 -9.11 -16.32
CA SER A 349 17.03 -8.60 -17.12
C SER A 349 17.10 -7.08 -17.17
N ASN A 350 17.31 -6.51 -18.35
CA ASN A 350 17.33 -5.07 -18.57
C ASN A 350 15.97 -4.63 -19.11
N ALA A 351 15.20 -3.88 -18.32
CA ALA A 351 13.90 -3.33 -18.71
C ALA A 351 14.08 -1.98 -19.41
N LEU A 352 14.26 -2.02 -20.73
CA LEU A 352 14.58 -0.88 -21.61
C LEU A 352 13.33 -0.36 -22.30
N HIS A 353 13.06 0.95 -22.23
CA HIS A 353 11.84 1.56 -22.79
C HIS A 353 12.14 2.95 -23.37
N ASN A 354 11.52 3.26 -24.52
CA ASN A 354 11.39 4.62 -25.04
C ASN A 354 9.89 5.01 -25.00
N VAL A 355 9.57 6.05 -24.23
CA VAL A 355 8.19 6.46 -23.97
C VAL A 355 7.51 7.16 -25.14
N ASP A 356 8.26 7.61 -26.15
CA ASP A 356 7.73 8.23 -27.37
C ASP A 356 7.58 7.23 -28.54
N GLY A 357 7.81 5.93 -28.28
CA GLY A 357 7.66 4.88 -29.29
C GLY A 357 8.85 4.71 -30.25
N THR A 358 9.97 5.38 -30.02
CA THR A 358 11.16 5.27 -30.88
C THR A 358 11.82 3.91 -30.73
N ALA A 359 11.73 3.08 -31.77
CA ALA A 359 12.33 1.76 -31.81
C ALA A 359 13.87 1.83 -31.82
N ASN A 360 14.52 1.00 -31.00
CA ASN A 360 15.99 0.95 -30.87
C ASN A 360 16.62 2.33 -30.58
N ALA A 361 15.97 3.13 -29.72
CA ALA A 361 16.37 4.49 -29.43
C ALA A 361 17.87 4.63 -29.10
N PRO A 362 18.60 5.62 -29.65
CA PRO A 362 20.05 5.73 -29.50
C PRO A 362 20.55 5.75 -28.04
N GLY A 363 19.77 6.34 -27.13
CA GLY A 363 20.12 6.37 -25.70
C GLY A 363 20.16 5.00 -25.01
N LEU A 364 19.59 3.98 -25.64
CA LEU A 364 19.55 2.59 -25.16
C LEU A 364 20.56 1.68 -25.90
N ALA A 365 21.28 2.20 -26.91
CA ALA A 365 22.16 1.41 -27.79
C ALA A 365 23.26 0.66 -27.03
N GLU A 366 23.82 1.24 -25.95
CA GLU A 366 24.82 0.57 -25.11
C GLU A 366 24.32 -0.74 -24.49
N PHE A 367 23.02 -0.83 -24.15
CA PHE A 367 22.41 -2.05 -23.63
C PHE A 367 22.06 -3.05 -24.74
N LEU A 368 21.58 -2.55 -25.89
CA LEU A 368 21.18 -3.38 -27.03
C LEU A 368 22.39 -4.07 -27.68
N ASN A 369 23.56 -3.44 -27.63
CA ASN A 369 24.81 -3.96 -28.19
C ASN A 369 25.61 -4.88 -27.25
N ILE A 370 25.07 -5.23 -26.07
CA ILE A 370 25.71 -6.21 -25.17
C ILE A 370 25.61 -7.61 -25.82
N PRO A 371 26.73 -8.34 -26.03
CA PRO A 371 26.69 -9.66 -26.62
C PRO A 371 26.17 -10.70 -25.61
N GLY A 372 25.60 -11.80 -26.13
CA GLY A 372 25.04 -12.87 -25.30
C GLY A 372 23.63 -12.57 -24.80
N ASN A 373 22.83 -11.81 -25.54
CA ASN A 373 21.39 -11.71 -25.29
C ASN A 373 20.76 -13.11 -25.43
N VAL A 374 20.13 -13.62 -24.38
CA VAL A 374 19.52 -14.96 -24.34
C VAL A 374 18.04 -14.95 -24.72
N THR A 375 17.34 -13.85 -24.43
CA THR A 375 15.94 -13.62 -24.81
C THR A 375 15.63 -12.13 -24.87
N SER A 376 14.93 -11.71 -25.92
CA SER A 376 14.42 -10.35 -26.08
C SER A 376 12.91 -10.38 -26.23
N ALA A 377 12.21 -9.56 -25.45
CA ALA A 377 10.77 -9.36 -25.56
C ALA A 377 10.41 -7.93 -25.97
N LEU A 378 11.39 -7.18 -26.51
CA LEU A 378 11.28 -5.81 -26.99
C LEU A 378 10.25 -5.71 -28.11
N ARG A 379 9.34 -4.73 -28.01
CA ARG A 379 8.27 -4.50 -28.98
C ARG A 379 7.81 -3.04 -28.97
N THR A 380 7.05 -2.65 -29.99
CA THR A 380 6.15 -1.48 -29.92
C THR A 380 4.79 -1.95 -29.41
N ASP A 381 4.21 -1.24 -28.45
CA ASP A 381 2.89 -1.55 -27.87
C ASP A 381 2.23 -0.27 -27.34
N THR A 382 0.95 -0.34 -27.03
CA THR A 382 0.26 0.68 -26.23
C THR A 382 0.77 0.68 -24.78
N PHE A 383 0.61 1.79 -24.08
CA PHE A 383 0.92 1.85 -22.64
C PHE A 383 0.16 0.79 -21.82
N ALA A 384 -1.13 0.58 -22.13
CA ALA A 384 -1.97 -0.45 -21.53
C ALA A 384 -1.41 -1.86 -21.75
N GLY A 385 -0.94 -2.17 -22.97
CA GLY A 385 -0.32 -3.45 -23.31
C GLY A 385 0.98 -3.73 -22.56
N PHE A 386 1.71 -2.69 -22.12
CA PHE A 386 2.86 -2.85 -21.21
C PHE A 386 2.43 -3.10 -19.77
N ILE A 387 1.62 -2.22 -19.16
CA ILE A 387 1.35 -2.30 -17.70
C ILE A 387 0.60 -3.56 -17.27
N ASN A 388 -0.18 -4.17 -18.17
CA ASN A 388 -0.91 -5.42 -17.92
C ASN A 388 0.00 -6.66 -17.84
N LYS A 389 1.28 -6.53 -18.21
CA LYS A 389 2.26 -7.64 -18.24
C LYS A 389 3.44 -7.47 -17.27
N PHE A 390 3.49 -6.36 -16.54
CA PHE A 390 4.53 -6.06 -15.55
C PHE A 390 4.01 -6.31 -14.13
N GLU A 391 3.70 -7.56 -13.79
CA GLU A 391 3.23 -7.91 -12.45
C GLU A 391 4.18 -8.88 -11.73
N LEU A 392 4.44 -8.63 -10.45
CA LEU A 392 5.17 -9.55 -9.58
C LEU A 392 4.19 -10.52 -8.92
N PRO A 393 4.50 -11.83 -8.85
CA PRO A 393 3.58 -12.85 -8.36
C PRO A 393 3.17 -12.61 -6.90
N GLN A 394 1.85 -12.52 -6.69
CA GLN A 394 1.22 -12.52 -5.37
C GLN A 394 1.47 -13.85 -4.63
N GLY A 395 1.39 -13.83 -3.30
CA GLY A 395 1.39 -15.06 -2.51
C GLY A 395 2.78 -15.53 -2.09
N ASN A 396 3.76 -14.63 -2.10
CA ASN A 396 5.09 -14.85 -1.53
C ASN A 396 5.24 -14.08 -0.19
N TYR A 397 6.23 -14.47 0.62
CA TYR A 397 6.78 -13.58 1.66
C TYR A 397 7.74 -12.61 1.00
N ASN A 398 7.68 -11.33 1.35
CA ASN A 398 8.37 -10.29 0.59
C ASN A 398 9.16 -9.35 1.50
N ALA A 399 10.44 -9.16 1.18
CA ALA A 399 11.30 -8.19 1.85
C ALA A 399 11.98 -7.29 0.81
N TRP A 400 11.58 -6.02 0.77
CA TRP A 400 12.20 -5.01 -0.10
C TRP A 400 13.00 -4.00 0.73
N ARG A 401 14.17 -3.60 0.23
CA ARG A 401 15.00 -2.52 0.80
C ARG A 401 15.55 -1.67 -0.34
N THR A 402 15.56 -0.36 -0.15
CA THR A 402 16.04 0.61 -1.14
C THR A 402 17.15 1.46 -0.51
N LEU A 403 18.20 1.74 -1.29
CA LEU A 403 19.25 2.69 -0.94
C LEU A 403 19.44 3.64 -2.13
N ILE A 404 19.76 4.90 -1.84
CA ILE A 404 20.03 5.94 -2.85
C ILE A 404 21.49 6.38 -2.66
N PHE A 405 22.23 6.46 -3.77
CA PHE A 405 23.64 6.86 -3.80
C PHE A 405 23.95 7.62 -5.10
N LYS A 406 25.01 8.42 -5.11
CA LYS A 406 25.48 9.10 -6.33
C LYS A 406 25.95 8.06 -7.36
N ASN A 407 25.64 8.27 -8.63
CA ASN A 407 25.94 7.34 -9.73
C ASN A 407 27.44 6.95 -9.78
N ASN A 408 27.76 5.74 -9.33
CA ASN A 408 29.12 5.25 -9.22
C ASN A 408 29.20 3.74 -9.47
N ARG A 409 29.95 3.37 -10.50
CA ARG A 409 30.09 2.00 -11.01
C ARG A 409 30.64 1.02 -9.97
N ASP A 410 31.53 1.50 -9.09
CA ASP A 410 32.20 0.66 -8.10
C ASP A 410 31.24 0.32 -6.96
N ILE A 411 30.32 1.24 -6.60
CA ILE A 411 29.20 0.96 -5.69
C ILE A 411 28.22 -0.06 -6.32
N ILE A 412 27.87 0.08 -7.60
CA ILE A 412 26.99 -0.88 -8.29
C ILE A 412 27.67 -2.27 -8.33
N ALA A 413 28.95 -2.34 -8.71
CA ALA A 413 29.72 -3.59 -8.74
C ALA A 413 29.85 -4.23 -7.35
N TYR A 414 30.07 -3.43 -6.30
CA TYR A 414 30.08 -3.91 -4.92
C TYR A 414 28.71 -4.46 -4.49
N ALA A 415 27.62 -3.81 -4.89
CA ALA A 415 26.27 -4.27 -4.61
C ALA A 415 25.96 -5.60 -5.32
N VAL A 416 26.31 -5.74 -6.61
CA VAL A 416 26.18 -7.02 -7.36
C VAL A 416 26.99 -8.14 -6.70
N LYS A 417 28.23 -7.86 -6.27
CA LYS A 417 29.07 -8.83 -5.53
C LYS A 417 28.45 -9.22 -4.19
N THR A 418 27.89 -8.26 -3.46
CA THR A 418 27.23 -8.49 -2.17
C THR A 418 25.95 -9.31 -2.32
N TYR A 419 25.15 -9.00 -3.35
CA TYR A 419 23.99 -9.77 -3.77
C TYR A 419 24.36 -11.23 -4.08
N LEU A 420 25.38 -11.49 -4.90
CA LEU A 420 25.81 -12.85 -5.23
C LEU A 420 26.28 -13.63 -3.98
N ASN A 421 26.98 -12.96 -3.06
CA ASN A 421 27.38 -13.56 -1.77
C ASN A 421 26.18 -13.87 -0.86
N MET A 422 25.10 -13.08 -0.93
CA MET A 422 23.85 -13.36 -0.22
C MET A 422 23.14 -14.58 -0.83
N VAL A 423 23.01 -14.62 -2.16
CA VAL A 423 22.41 -15.72 -2.91
C VAL A 423 23.08 -17.04 -2.54
N LYS A 424 24.41 -17.12 -2.63
CA LYS A 424 25.19 -18.33 -2.26
C LYS A 424 24.99 -18.79 -0.81
N LYS A 425 24.76 -17.86 0.12
CA LYS A 425 24.46 -18.20 1.53
C LYS A 425 23.04 -18.73 1.74
N LEU A 426 22.10 -18.33 0.88
CA LEU A 426 20.71 -18.79 0.91
C LEU A 426 20.52 -20.10 0.13
N GLU A 427 21.26 -20.30 -0.97
CA GLU A 427 21.35 -21.56 -1.72
C GLU A 427 21.59 -22.77 -0.81
N ALA A 428 22.48 -22.62 0.19
CA ALA A 428 22.80 -23.63 1.20
C ALA A 428 21.61 -24.08 2.07
N LYS A 429 20.43 -23.47 1.91
CA LYS A 429 19.15 -23.88 2.50
C LYS A 429 18.22 -24.36 1.37
N PRO A 430 18.31 -25.64 0.94
CA PRO A 430 17.59 -26.15 -0.24
C PRO A 430 16.06 -26.10 -0.12
N SER A 431 15.52 -26.08 1.11
CA SER A 431 14.07 -26.02 1.37
C SER A 431 13.51 -24.58 1.44
N LEU A 432 14.26 -23.56 1.05
CA LEU A 432 13.85 -22.16 1.24
C LEU A 432 12.89 -21.67 0.13
N GLY A 433 13.12 -22.06 -1.12
CA GLY A 433 12.27 -21.71 -2.27
C GLY A 433 12.19 -20.20 -2.51
N PHE A 434 13.34 -19.54 -2.71
CA PHE A 434 13.41 -18.08 -2.82
C PHE A 434 13.75 -17.56 -4.22
N THR A 435 13.23 -16.38 -4.53
CA THR A 435 13.77 -15.50 -5.58
C THR A 435 14.48 -14.33 -4.90
N ALA A 436 15.70 -14.03 -5.33
CA ALA A 436 16.45 -12.84 -4.91
C ALA A 436 16.64 -11.90 -6.10
N GLN A 437 16.48 -10.59 -5.86
CA GLN A 437 16.69 -9.58 -6.87
C GLN A 437 17.59 -8.46 -6.33
N TYR A 438 18.59 -8.06 -7.13
CA TYR A 438 19.23 -6.75 -6.98
C TYR A 438 18.82 -5.89 -8.17
N VAL A 439 18.33 -4.68 -7.89
CA VAL A 439 17.75 -3.78 -8.90
C VAL A 439 18.49 -2.46 -8.88
N PHE A 440 18.95 -2.01 -10.04
CA PHE A 440 19.56 -0.69 -10.21
C PHE A 440 18.80 0.12 -11.27
N GLN A 441 18.52 1.38 -10.94
CA GLN A 441 17.78 2.32 -11.78
C GLN A 441 18.39 3.71 -11.67
N GLY A 442 18.49 4.40 -12.81
CA GLY A 442 18.73 5.84 -12.86
C GLY A 442 17.49 6.66 -12.57
N LEU A 443 17.65 7.73 -11.79
CA LEU A 443 16.60 8.70 -11.48
C LEU A 443 17.12 10.11 -11.79
N SER A 444 16.28 10.97 -12.38
CA SER A 444 16.58 12.40 -12.40
C SER A 444 16.46 12.97 -10.98
N VAL A 445 17.37 13.89 -10.65
CA VAL A 445 17.35 14.75 -9.45
C VAL A 445 17.18 16.23 -9.80
N GLU A 446 17.03 16.55 -11.09
CA GLU A 446 16.52 17.84 -11.59
C GLU A 446 14.99 17.89 -11.54
#